data_AF-T0ZKL0-F1
#
_entry.id   AF-T0ZKL0-F1
#
_cell.length_a   1.000
_cell.length_b   1.000
_cell.length_c   1.000
_cell.angle_alpha   90.00
_cell.angle_beta   90.00
_cell.angle_gamma   90.00
#
_symmetry.space_group_name_H-M   'P 1'
#
loop_
_entity.id
_entity.type
_entity.pdbx_description
1 polymer ?
#
loop_
_entity_poly.entity_id
_entity_poly.type
_entity_poly.pdbx_seq_one_letter_code
_entity_poly.pdbx_strand_id
1 'polypeptide(L)'
;MIRPGPTPPPADRAIGIEFYWTRSPGAPGRLKLTAQDFEVSEISAFPTPDPDGPQTVLQIESENWEQHELAEAIARRLRLAPHALQWAGTKDRRAVATRLFSYLGPPPSGDLGLPRVLVVEAYRAREGL
;
A
#
# COMPACT_ATOMS: atom_id res chain seq x y z
N MET A 1 34.15 16.98 -27.18
CA MET A 1 32.74 17.35 -27.46
C MET A 1 31.86 16.55 -26.51
N ILE A 2 31.09 17.21 -25.63
CA ILE A 2 30.20 16.54 -24.67
C ILE A 2 28.93 16.11 -25.42
N ARG A 3 28.59 14.81 -25.39
CA ARG A 3 27.35 14.31 -26.00
C ARG A 3 26.14 14.92 -25.29
N PRO A 4 25.13 15.43 -26.01
CA PRO A 4 23.88 15.84 -25.39
C PRO A 4 23.23 14.64 -24.69
N GLY A 5 22.71 14.85 -23.48
CA GLY A 5 21.97 13.84 -22.74
C GLY A 5 20.63 13.51 -23.42
N PRO A 6 19.95 12.43 -23.00
CA PRO A 6 18.62 12.13 -23.50
C PRO A 6 17.67 13.29 -23.25
N THR A 7 16.78 13.56 -24.20
CA THR A 7 15.73 14.59 -24.07
C THR A 7 14.40 13.91 -23.73
N PRO A 8 13.68 14.35 -22.68
CA PRO A 8 12.35 13.83 -22.39
C PRO A 8 11.37 14.01 -23.55
N PRO A 9 10.39 13.10 -23.69
CA PRO A 9 9.38 13.18 -24.75
C PRO A 9 8.50 14.44 -24.60
N PRO A 10 7.80 14.87 -25.68
CA PRO A 10 6.96 16.07 -25.64
C PRO A 10 5.90 16.09 -24.55
N ALA A 11 5.30 14.93 -24.22
CA ALA A 11 4.29 14.81 -23.17
C ALA A 11 4.85 15.17 -21.79
N ASP A 12 6.04 14.68 -21.47
CA ASP A 12 6.75 14.96 -20.22
C ASP A 12 7.15 16.43 -20.13
N ARG A 13 7.63 17.01 -21.23
CA ARG A 13 7.98 18.44 -21.29
C ARG A 13 6.76 19.36 -21.16
N ALA A 14 5.60 18.93 -21.69
CA ALA A 14 4.36 19.67 -21.55
C ALA A 14 3.90 19.80 -20.07
N ILE A 15 4.37 18.91 -19.19
CA ILE A 15 4.16 18.98 -17.74
C ILE A 15 5.39 19.51 -16.96
N GLY A 16 6.39 20.07 -17.66
CA GLY A 16 7.57 20.69 -17.06
C GLY A 16 8.73 19.75 -16.73
N ILE A 17 8.70 18.49 -17.17
CA ILE A 17 9.84 17.56 -17.05
C ILE A 17 10.78 17.80 -18.23
N GLU A 18 11.76 18.69 -18.05
CA GLU A 18 12.59 19.21 -19.15
C GLU A 18 13.91 18.46 -19.37
N PHE A 19 14.44 17.78 -18.35
CA PHE A 19 15.74 17.10 -18.44
C PHE A 19 15.81 15.86 -17.55
N TYR A 20 16.76 14.98 -17.84
CA TYR A 20 17.16 13.87 -16.97
C TYR A 20 18.42 14.23 -16.20
N TRP A 21 18.51 13.80 -14.94
CA TRP A 21 19.72 14.00 -14.11
C TRP A 21 20.93 13.24 -14.67
N THR A 22 20.69 12.07 -15.27
CA THR A 22 21.73 11.21 -15.83
C THR A 22 21.83 11.38 -17.35
N ARG A 23 23.03 11.09 -17.89
CA ARG A 23 23.30 11.09 -19.35
C ARG A 23 23.44 9.69 -19.95
N SER A 24 23.31 8.66 -19.12
CA SER A 24 23.34 7.27 -19.57
C SER A 24 22.18 7.00 -20.53
N PRO A 25 22.36 6.11 -21.52
CA PRO A 25 21.23 5.63 -22.33
C PRO A 25 20.11 5.09 -21.43
N GLY A 26 18.86 5.29 -21.84
CA GLY A 26 17.72 4.69 -21.15
C GLY A 26 17.76 3.17 -21.22
N ALA A 27 17.22 2.50 -20.20
CA ALA A 27 17.00 1.06 -20.24
C ALA A 27 15.68 0.77 -20.99
N PRO A 28 15.67 -0.04 -22.05
CA PRO A 28 14.44 -0.46 -22.68
C PRO A 28 13.66 -1.42 -21.76
N GLY A 29 12.33 -1.33 -21.74
CA GLY A 29 11.50 -2.23 -20.93
C GLY A 29 10.07 -1.74 -20.76
N ARG A 30 9.26 -2.56 -20.08
CA ARG A 30 7.91 -2.21 -19.62
C ARG A 30 7.85 -2.41 -18.11
N LEU A 31 7.33 -1.42 -17.41
CA LEU A 31 7.08 -1.51 -15.96
C LEU A 31 5.68 -2.05 -15.70
N LYS A 32 5.50 -2.74 -14.56
CA LYS A 32 4.20 -3.25 -14.07
C LYS A 32 3.48 -4.19 -15.08
N LEU A 33 4.16 -5.18 -15.68
CA LEU A 33 3.50 -6.16 -16.56
C LEU A 33 2.57 -7.07 -15.74
N THR A 34 3.04 -7.55 -14.60
CA THR A 34 2.25 -8.22 -13.56
C THR A 34 2.21 -7.37 -12.29
N ALA A 35 1.36 -7.72 -11.32
CA ALA A 35 1.33 -7.03 -10.02
C ALA A 35 2.59 -7.35 -9.20
N GLN A 36 3.15 -8.54 -9.39
CA GLN A 36 4.37 -9.04 -8.74
C GLN A 36 5.62 -8.29 -9.23
N ASP A 37 5.58 -7.65 -10.40
CA ASP A 37 6.69 -6.82 -10.90
C ASP A 37 6.87 -5.51 -10.10
N PHE A 38 5.93 -5.19 -9.21
CA PHE A 38 5.91 -3.95 -8.46
C PHE A 38 5.41 -4.18 -7.04
N GLU A 39 6.36 -4.42 -6.15
CA GLU A 39 6.12 -4.63 -4.73
C GLU A 39 6.29 -3.31 -3.97
N VAL A 40 5.33 -3.01 -3.09
CA VAL A 40 5.37 -1.83 -2.22
C VAL A 40 5.24 -2.27 -0.77
N SER A 41 6.36 -2.19 -0.03
CA SER A 41 6.35 -2.33 1.42
C SER A 41 6.27 -0.95 2.07
N GLU A 42 5.25 -0.73 2.88
CA GLU A 42 5.17 0.50 3.68
C GLU A 42 6.22 0.51 4.79
N ILE A 43 6.87 1.65 5.00
CA ILE A 43 7.68 1.90 6.20
C ILE A 43 6.75 2.61 7.19
N SER A 44 6.08 1.84 8.03
CA SER A 44 5.11 2.35 8.99
C SER A 44 5.73 2.56 10.38
N ALA A 45 5.23 3.53 11.12
CA ALA A 45 5.42 3.60 12.57
C ALA A 45 4.37 2.68 13.21
N PHE A 46 4.78 1.47 13.61
CA PHE A 46 3.89 0.49 14.22
C PHE A 46 3.46 1.00 15.60
N PRO A 47 2.14 1.12 15.88
CA PRO A 47 1.68 1.39 17.24
C PRO A 47 2.17 0.31 18.19
N THR A 48 2.58 0.71 19.40
CA THR A 48 3.10 -0.22 20.40
C THR A 48 2.04 -1.24 20.82
N PRO A 49 2.34 -2.55 20.80
CA PRO A 49 1.42 -3.58 21.29
C PRO A 49 1.04 -3.36 22.76
N ASP A 50 -0.27 -3.45 23.03
CA ASP A 50 -0.87 -3.35 24.35
C ASP A 50 -2.08 -4.31 24.39
N PRO A 51 -1.98 -5.49 25.04
CA PRO A 51 -3.05 -6.48 25.10
C PRO A 51 -4.38 -5.94 25.65
N ASP A 52 -4.32 -4.93 26.54
CA ASP A 52 -5.47 -4.30 27.16
C ASP A 52 -5.95 -3.06 26.36
N GLY A 53 -5.16 -2.63 25.37
CA GLY A 53 -5.47 -1.50 24.50
C GLY A 53 -6.73 -1.75 23.67
N PRO A 54 -7.57 -0.74 23.39
CA PRO A 54 -8.87 -0.92 22.76
C PRO A 54 -8.81 -1.12 21.24
N GLN A 55 -7.70 -0.72 20.60
CA GLN A 55 -7.50 -0.77 19.17
C GLN A 55 -6.93 -2.14 18.76
N THR A 56 -7.23 -2.56 17.54
CA THR A 56 -6.49 -3.59 16.84
C THR A 56 -5.69 -2.93 15.72
N VAL A 57 -4.41 -3.28 15.62
CA VAL A 57 -3.56 -3.03 14.46
C VAL A 57 -3.53 -4.31 13.63
N LEU A 58 -3.73 -4.18 12.32
CA LEU A 58 -3.82 -5.27 11.37
C LEU A 58 -2.86 -5.01 10.21
N GLN A 59 -1.83 -5.84 10.08
CA GLN A 59 -0.95 -5.82 8.92
C GLN A 59 -1.51 -6.74 7.84
N ILE A 60 -1.79 -6.15 6.68
CA ILE A 60 -2.37 -6.84 5.53
C ILE A 60 -1.39 -6.80 4.36
N GLU A 61 -1.11 -7.96 3.79
CA GLU A 61 -0.60 -8.09 2.43
C GLU A 61 -1.78 -8.29 1.47
N SER A 62 -1.76 -7.62 0.32
CA SER A 62 -2.84 -7.67 -0.65
C SER A 62 -2.31 -7.53 -2.07
N GLU A 63 -2.97 -8.19 -3.02
CA GLU A 63 -2.62 -8.12 -4.43
C GLU A 63 -3.81 -7.64 -5.28
N ASN A 64 -3.58 -6.61 -6.10
CA ASN A 64 -4.56 -6.07 -7.05
C ASN A 64 -5.81 -5.42 -6.40
N TRP A 65 -5.66 -4.91 -5.18
CA TRP A 65 -6.70 -4.23 -4.43
C TRP A 65 -6.50 -2.71 -4.42
N GLU A 66 -7.57 -1.96 -4.71
CA GLU A 66 -7.65 -0.53 -4.39
C GLU A 66 -7.86 -0.34 -2.88
N GLN A 67 -7.34 0.75 -2.31
CA GLN A 67 -7.31 0.98 -0.86
C GLN A 67 -8.71 1.02 -0.23
N HIS A 68 -9.64 1.77 -0.82
CA HIS A 68 -11.00 1.92 -0.28
C HIS A 68 -11.80 0.63 -0.50
N GLU A 69 -11.68 0.01 -1.67
CA GLU A 69 -12.30 -1.31 -1.95
C GLU A 69 -11.86 -2.36 -0.91
N LEU A 70 -10.57 -2.39 -0.56
CA LEU A 70 -10.03 -3.29 0.44
C LEU A 70 -10.55 -2.96 1.85
N ALA A 71 -10.51 -1.69 2.24
CA ALA A 71 -10.99 -1.24 3.55
C ALA A 71 -12.47 -1.60 3.77
N GLU A 72 -13.31 -1.38 2.76
CA GLU A 72 -14.73 -1.76 2.80
C GLU A 72 -14.93 -3.28 2.91
N ALA A 73 -14.15 -4.06 2.15
CA ALA A 73 -14.21 -5.52 2.21
C ALA A 73 -13.81 -6.05 3.60
N ILE A 74 -12.75 -5.50 4.19
CA ILE A 74 -12.32 -5.84 5.54
C ILE A 74 -13.37 -5.42 6.57
N ALA A 75 -13.88 -4.19 6.51
CA ALA A 75 -14.92 -3.69 7.41
C ALA A 75 -16.14 -4.62 7.42
N ARG A 76 -16.64 -4.98 6.23
CA ARG A 76 -17.76 -5.92 6.08
C ARG A 76 -17.47 -7.28 6.70
N ARG A 77 -16.27 -7.81 6.50
CA ARG A 77 -15.88 -9.13 7.04
C ARG A 77 -15.81 -9.13 8.56
N LEU A 78 -15.35 -8.03 9.14
CA LEU A 78 -15.26 -7.80 10.58
C LEU A 78 -16.57 -7.28 11.20
N ARG A 79 -17.61 -7.05 10.39
CA ARG A 79 -18.91 -6.47 10.82
C ARG A 79 -18.75 -5.08 11.44
N LEU A 80 -17.81 -4.30 10.93
CA LEU A 80 -17.57 -2.91 11.31
C LEU A 80 -18.32 -1.95 10.40
N ALA A 81 -18.49 -0.71 10.85
CA ALA A 81 -18.95 0.36 9.98
C ALA A 81 -17.92 0.64 8.87
N PRO A 82 -18.32 1.06 7.66
CA PRO A 82 -17.41 1.28 6.53
C PRO A 82 -16.25 2.26 6.82
N HIS A 83 -16.47 3.23 7.71
CA HIS A 83 -15.49 4.25 8.10
C HIS A 83 -14.71 3.91 9.38
N ALA A 84 -14.89 2.71 9.94
CA ALA A 84 -14.26 2.33 11.20
C ALA A 84 -12.78 1.91 11.04
N LEU A 85 -12.35 1.59 9.81
CA LEU A 85 -10.94 1.32 9.52
C LEU A 85 -10.18 2.62 9.24
N GLN A 86 -8.99 2.72 9.81
CA GLN A 86 -8.04 3.79 9.59
C GLN A 86 -6.80 3.25 8.86
N TRP A 87 -6.15 4.10 8.07
CA TRP A 87 -4.91 3.80 7.34
C TRP A 87 -4.16 5.10 7.01
N ALA A 88 -2.83 5.01 6.80
CA ALA A 88 -1.98 6.19 6.64
C ALA A 88 -1.97 6.81 5.23
N GLY A 89 -2.30 6.04 4.19
CA GLY A 89 -2.35 6.55 2.81
C GLY A 89 -2.85 5.52 1.78
N THR A 90 -3.08 5.98 0.56
CA THR A 90 -3.46 5.10 -0.56
C THR A 90 -2.23 4.45 -1.18
N LYS A 91 -2.39 3.22 -1.67
CA LYS A 91 -1.36 2.51 -2.46
C LYS A 91 -1.85 2.27 -3.88
N ASP A 92 -0.91 2.06 -4.78
CA ASP A 92 -1.18 1.64 -6.16
C ASP A 92 -2.04 0.37 -6.19
N ARG A 93 -3.11 0.37 -7.00
CA ARG A 93 -3.97 -0.81 -7.18
C ARG A 93 -3.21 -2.00 -7.77
N ARG A 94 -2.40 -1.78 -8.80
CA ARG A 94 -1.69 -2.83 -9.54
C ARG A 94 -0.32 -3.11 -8.91
N ALA A 95 -0.34 -3.68 -7.71
CA ALA A 95 0.82 -4.01 -6.90
C ALA A 95 0.51 -5.17 -5.94
N VAL A 96 1.57 -5.82 -5.46
CA VAL A 96 1.55 -6.50 -4.16
C VAL A 96 1.94 -5.45 -3.12
N ALA A 97 1.08 -5.22 -2.13
CA ALA A 97 1.29 -4.18 -1.14
C ALA A 97 0.99 -4.66 0.28
N THR A 98 1.94 -4.41 1.17
CA THR A 98 1.87 -4.68 2.60
C THR A 98 1.70 -3.36 3.35
N ARG A 99 0.64 -3.24 4.15
CA ARG A 99 0.24 -2.00 4.82
C ARG A 99 -0.48 -2.27 6.15
N LEU A 100 -0.58 -1.24 6.99
CA LEU A 100 -1.31 -1.30 8.25
C LEU A 100 -2.72 -0.74 8.10
N PHE A 101 -3.64 -1.37 8.84
CA PHE A 101 -4.94 -0.82 9.18
C PHE A 101 -5.10 -0.80 10.70
N SER A 102 -5.93 0.08 11.23
CA SER A 102 -6.38 0.01 12.62
C SER A 102 -7.89 0.18 12.75
N TYR A 103 -8.46 -0.41 13.78
CA TYR A 103 -9.87 -0.25 14.14
C TYR A 103 -10.12 -0.54 15.61
N LEU A 104 -11.24 -0.02 16.14
CA LEU A 104 -11.70 -0.32 17.48
C LEU A 104 -12.38 -1.70 17.53
N GLY A 105 -11.88 -2.60 18.35
CA GLY A 105 -12.46 -3.94 18.52
C GLY A 105 -11.41 -5.05 18.48
N PRO A 106 -11.81 -6.31 18.74
CA PRO A 106 -10.87 -7.42 18.85
C PRO A 106 -10.22 -7.77 17.50
N PRO A 107 -9.01 -8.36 17.52
CA PRO A 107 -8.38 -8.89 16.32
C PRO A 107 -9.22 -10.01 15.70
N PRO A 108 -9.12 -10.23 14.38
CA PRO A 108 -9.77 -11.38 13.76
C PRO A 108 -9.20 -12.68 14.33
N SER A 109 -10.06 -13.69 14.47
CA SER A 109 -9.65 -15.02 14.96
C SER A 109 -8.88 -15.86 13.93
N GLY A 110 -8.59 -15.30 12.75
CA GLY A 110 -7.91 -15.97 11.66
C GLY A 110 -8.01 -15.17 10.36
N ASP A 111 -7.95 -15.89 9.24
CA ASP A 111 -8.00 -15.31 7.91
C ASP A 111 -9.34 -14.60 7.60
N LEU A 112 -9.28 -13.53 6.80
CA LEU A 112 -10.45 -12.74 6.42
C LEU A 112 -11.27 -13.41 5.29
N GLY A 113 -10.80 -14.48 4.67
CA GLY A 113 -11.45 -15.16 3.55
C GLY A 113 -11.64 -14.25 2.33
N LEU A 114 -10.78 -13.22 2.20
CA LEU A 114 -10.81 -12.29 1.08
C LEU A 114 -9.80 -12.76 0.01
N PRO A 115 -10.15 -12.70 -1.28
CA PRO A 115 -9.27 -13.19 -2.33
C PRO A 115 -8.01 -12.34 -2.43
N ARG A 116 -6.84 -13.01 -2.42
CA ARG A 116 -5.51 -12.38 -2.49
C ARG A 116 -5.29 -11.32 -1.41
N VAL A 117 -5.72 -11.63 -0.20
CA VAL A 117 -5.50 -10.86 1.01
C VAL A 117 -4.98 -11.82 2.06
N LEU A 118 -3.90 -11.46 2.72
CA LEU A 118 -3.30 -12.21 3.81
C LEU A 118 -3.20 -11.33 5.04
N VAL A 119 -3.67 -11.86 6.17
CA VAL A 119 -3.38 -11.27 7.48
C VAL A 119 -1.97 -11.69 7.88
N VAL A 120 -1.03 -10.75 7.82
CA VAL A 120 0.36 -10.98 8.21
C VAL A 120 0.48 -10.96 9.73
N GLU A 121 -0.13 -9.96 10.36
CA GLU A 121 -0.11 -9.79 11.80
C GLU A 121 -1.40 -9.09 12.27
N ALA A 122 -1.86 -9.43 13.48
CA ALA A 122 -2.95 -8.74 14.15
C ALA A 122 -2.67 -8.68 15.65
N TYR A 123 -2.66 -7.48 16.23
CA TYR A 123 -2.39 -7.29 17.64
C TYR A 123 -3.18 -6.12 18.23
N ARG A 124 -3.34 -6.14 19.56
CA ARG A 124 -4.02 -5.08 20.32
C ARG A 124 -3.05 -3.93 20.60
N ALA A 125 -3.53 -2.69 20.56
CA ALA A 125 -2.74 -1.50 20.84
C ALA A 125 -3.58 -0.43 21.56
N ARG A 126 -2.89 0.50 22.22
CA ARG A 126 -3.54 1.64 22.90
C ARG A 126 -4.07 2.67 21.91
N GLU A 127 -3.31 2.91 20.85
CA GLU A 127 -3.59 3.90 19.81
C GLU A 127 -3.69 3.21 18.44
N GLY A 128 -4.44 3.84 17.54
CA GLY A 128 -4.53 3.44 16.13
C GLY A 128 -3.50 4.17 15.27
N LEU A 129 -3.68 4.08 13.96
CA LEU A 129 -2.93 4.86 12.96
C LEU A 129 -3.40 6.31 12.89
#